data_AF-A0A7W1TSU7-F1
#
_entry.id   AF-A0A7W1TSU7-F1
#
_cell.length_a   1.000
_cell.length_b   1.000
_cell.length_c   1.000
_cell.angle_alpha   90.00
_cell.angle_beta   90.00
_cell.angle_gamma   90.00
#
_symmetry.space_group_name_H-M   'P 1'
#
loop_
_entity.id
_entity.type
_entity.pdbx_description
1 polymer ?
#
loop_
_entity_poly.entity_id
_entity_poly.type
_entity_poly.pdbx_seq_one_letter_code
_entity_poly.pdbx_strand_id
1 'polypeptide(L)'
;MDQLRRPVILVLLGLFLTGCGAAPQPAWSDSFDSPEALATAALDAIAAADEPRLARLALSEAELRDTVWPALPASREEVGMPWTYFWREHAQRNTGYLKTLLAKHGGKGYDLASVSFDGSTAYGDVTIYREPILDLRTASGPQRLRLFGSMAERGGRWKLYSFVVD
;
A
#
# COMPACT_ATOMS: atom_id res chain seq x y z
N MET A 1 49.23 63.95 -12.64
CA MET A 1 50.14 62.78 -12.71
C MET A 1 49.92 62.00 -11.44
N ASP A 2 49.45 60.76 -11.39
CA ASP A 2 49.09 59.80 -12.42
C ASP A 2 48.38 58.61 -11.72
N GLN A 3 47.42 58.03 -12.44
CA GLN A 3 47.00 56.63 -12.43
C GLN A 3 46.44 55.96 -11.16
N LEU A 4 45.10 55.80 -11.23
CA LEU A 4 44.36 54.54 -11.09
C LEU A 4 45.19 53.27 -10.83
N ARG A 5 44.86 52.55 -9.74
CA ARG A 5 44.72 51.07 -9.77
C ARG A 5 43.61 50.64 -8.81
N ARG A 6 42.51 50.14 -9.40
CA ARG A 6 41.39 49.47 -8.71
C ARG A 6 41.83 48.08 -8.23
N PRO A 7 41.55 47.65 -6.99
CA PRO A 7 41.57 46.25 -6.64
C PRO A 7 40.23 45.57 -6.95
N VAL A 8 40.38 44.36 -7.48
CA VAL A 8 39.42 43.43 -8.06
C VAL A 8 38.41 42.94 -7.02
N ILE A 9 37.14 42.92 -7.42
CA ILE A 9 36.02 42.30 -6.71
C ILE A 9 36.22 40.78 -6.70
N LEU A 10 36.28 40.17 -5.52
CA LEU A 10 36.24 38.73 -5.31
C LEU A 10 34.91 38.38 -4.61
N VAL A 11 33.91 38.05 -5.41
CA VAL A 11 32.65 37.46 -4.93
C VAL A 11 32.90 35.97 -4.70
N LEU A 12 32.97 35.57 -3.42
CA LEU A 12 32.97 34.17 -3.01
C LEU A 12 31.53 33.65 -3.01
N LEU A 13 31.19 32.94 -4.09
CA LEU A 13 29.96 32.18 -4.26
C LEU A 13 30.09 30.87 -3.47
N GLY A 14 29.47 30.79 -2.30
CA GLY A 14 29.46 29.58 -1.46
C GLY A 14 28.49 28.52 -2.00
N LEU A 15 29.05 27.37 -2.36
CA LEU A 15 28.42 26.22 -3.01
C LEU A 15 27.21 25.60 -2.27
N PHE A 16 26.25 25.17 -3.09
CA PHE A 16 25.14 24.26 -2.80
C PHE A 16 25.61 22.94 -2.18
N LEU A 17 25.09 22.61 -0.99
CA LEU A 17 25.01 21.23 -0.51
C LEU A 17 23.56 20.74 -0.64
N THR A 18 23.12 20.48 -1.86
CA THR A 18 21.96 19.61 -2.11
C THR A 18 22.38 18.20 -1.76
N GLY A 19 22.07 17.79 -0.53
CA GLY A 19 22.26 16.43 -0.05
C GLY A 19 21.57 15.42 -0.97
N CYS A 20 22.26 14.31 -1.22
CA CYS A 20 21.82 13.19 -2.05
C CYS A 20 20.39 12.76 -1.72
N GLY A 21 19.44 13.13 -2.57
CA GLY A 21 18.15 12.47 -2.62
C GLY A 21 18.36 11.09 -3.20
N ALA A 22 18.19 10.04 -2.39
CA ALA A 22 17.87 8.72 -2.93
C ALA A 22 16.72 8.93 -3.92
N ALA A 23 16.87 8.44 -5.15
CA ALA A 23 15.80 8.55 -6.14
C ALA A 23 14.52 8.00 -5.48
N PRO A 24 13.41 8.77 -5.45
CA PRO A 24 12.19 8.30 -4.84
C PRO A 24 11.81 6.99 -5.52
N GLN A 25 11.79 5.89 -4.75
CA GLN A 25 11.27 4.63 -5.25
C GLN A 25 9.84 4.89 -5.74
N PRO A 26 9.43 4.33 -6.90
CA PRO A 26 8.13 4.61 -7.46
C PRO A 26 7.06 4.25 -6.42
N ALA A 27 6.33 5.27 -5.99
CA ALA A 27 5.28 5.13 -4.99
C ALA A 27 4.14 4.29 -5.58
N TRP A 28 3.54 3.43 -4.75
CA TRP A 28 2.29 2.78 -5.14
C TRP A 28 1.20 3.83 -5.39
N SER A 29 0.48 3.64 -6.48
CA SER A 29 -0.69 4.43 -6.85
C SER A 29 -1.81 4.23 -5.84
N ASP A 30 -2.57 5.28 -5.52
CA ASP A 30 -3.68 5.21 -4.56
C ASP A 30 -3.30 4.57 -3.21
N SER A 31 -2.09 4.88 -2.72
CA SER A 31 -1.62 4.44 -1.40
C SER A 31 -2.00 5.42 -0.30
N PHE A 32 -1.87 4.99 0.95
CA PHE A 32 -2.26 5.76 2.14
C PHE A 32 -1.12 5.91 3.13
N ASP A 33 -1.18 6.94 3.97
CA ASP A 33 -0.16 7.23 5.00
C ASP A 33 -0.25 6.33 6.24
N SER A 34 -1.34 5.59 6.41
CA SER A 34 -1.54 4.70 7.55
C SER A 34 -2.50 3.55 7.20
N PRO A 35 -2.51 2.45 7.99
CA PRO A 35 -3.46 1.37 7.81
C PRO A 35 -4.90 1.81 8.11
N GLU A 36 -5.11 2.75 9.03
CA GLU A 36 -6.43 3.33 9.33
C GLU A 36 -6.95 4.15 8.14
N ALA A 37 -6.10 4.97 7.51
CA ALA A 37 -6.50 5.75 6.34
C ALA A 37 -6.90 4.84 5.17
N LEU A 38 -6.16 3.74 4.94
CA LEU A 38 -6.52 2.70 3.98
C LEU A 38 -7.84 2.01 4.35
N ALA A 39 -8.00 1.62 5.62
CA ALA A 39 -9.20 0.94 6.10
C ALA A 39 -10.44 1.84 5.96
N THR A 40 -10.35 3.12 6.32
CA THR A 40 -11.44 4.10 6.12
C THR A 40 -11.81 4.22 4.65
N ALA A 41 -10.84 4.35 3.75
CA ALA A 41 -11.12 4.42 2.32
C ALA A 41 -11.78 3.14 1.77
N ALA A 42 -11.43 1.97 2.32
CA ALA A 42 -12.07 0.70 1.98
C ALA A 42 -13.51 0.64 2.51
N LEU A 43 -13.75 1.07 3.75
CA LEU A 43 -15.09 1.14 4.34
C LEU A 43 -16.00 2.10 3.56
N ASP A 44 -15.49 3.25 3.10
CA ASP A 44 -16.23 4.17 2.24
C ASP A 44 -16.64 3.51 0.92
N ALA A 45 -15.71 2.78 0.27
CA ALA A 45 -15.99 2.07 -0.97
C ALA A 45 -17.00 0.93 -0.76
N ILE A 46 -16.93 0.22 0.36
CA ILE A 46 -17.89 -0.82 0.76
C ILE A 46 -19.28 -0.19 1.00
N ALA A 47 -19.36 0.92 1.73
CA ALA A 47 -20.61 1.62 1.99
C ALA A 47 -21.27 2.10 0.68
N ALA A 48 -20.47 2.54 -0.29
CA ALA A 48 -20.94 2.92 -1.62
C ALA A 48 -21.20 1.74 -2.57
N ALA A 49 -20.89 0.50 -2.16
CA ALA A 49 -20.86 -0.69 -3.02
C ALA A 49 -20.04 -0.50 -4.31
N ASP A 50 -18.97 0.29 -4.24
CA ASP A 50 -18.13 0.68 -5.37
C ASP A 50 -16.98 -0.33 -5.58
N GLU A 51 -17.29 -1.40 -6.32
CA GLU A 51 -16.32 -2.44 -6.70
C GLU A 51 -15.05 -1.88 -7.37
N PRO A 52 -15.15 -1.02 -8.40
CA PRO A 52 -13.96 -0.44 -9.03
C PRO A 52 -13.07 0.33 -8.06
N ARG A 53 -13.66 1.14 -7.16
CA ARG A 53 -12.88 1.88 -6.16
C ARG A 53 -12.21 0.95 -5.18
N LEU A 54 -12.93 -0.05 -4.67
CA LEU A 54 -12.38 -1.02 -3.73
C LEU A 54 -11.22 -1.81 -4.34
N ALA A 55 -11.36 -2.24 -5.61
CA ALA A 55 -10.31 -2.96 -6.33
C ALA A 55 -9.01 -2.16 -6.48
N ARG A 56 -9.09 -0.83 -6.70
CA ARG A 56 -7.90 0.04 -6.84
C ARG A 56 -7.09 0.19 -5.55
N LEU A 57 -7.69 -0.07 -4.39
CA LEU A 57 -7.00 -0.04 -3.09
C LEU A 57 -6.04 -1.22 -2.92
N ALA A 58 -6.20 -2.28 -3.71
CA ALA A 58 -5.28 -3.41 -3.73
C ALA A 58 -4.06 -3.16 -4.64
N LEU A 59 -2.97 -3.87 -4.39
CA LEU A 59 -1.81 -3.86 -5.29
C LEU A 59 -2.23 -4.30 -6.69
N SER A 60 -1.87 -3.50 -7.69
CA SER A 60 -2.01 -3.86 -9.10
C SER A 60 -1.02 -4.98 -9.49
N GLU A 61 -1.23 -5.57 -10.66
CA GLU A 61 -0.31 -6.55 -11.23
C GLU A 61 1.14 -6.04 -11.25
N ALA A 62 1.33 -4.82 -11.77
CA ALA A 62 2.64 -4.19 -11.90
C ALA A 62 3.26 -3.91 -10.53
N GLU A 63 2.50 -3.34 -9.60
CA GLU A 63 2.98 -3.07 -8.25
C GLU A 63 3.42 -4.36 -7.55
N LEU A 64 2.62 -5.43 -7.62
CA LEU A 64 2.96 -6.70 -6.99
C LEU A 64 4.17 -7.36 -7.66
N ARG A 65 4.22 -7.38 -9.00
CA ARG A 65 5.34 -7.93 -9.78
C ARG A 65 6.66 -7.25 -9.50
N ASP A 66 6.63 -5.92 -9.41
CA ASP A 66 7.84 -5.12 -9.39
C ASP A 66 8.34 -4.88 -7.95
N THR A 67 7.49 -5.13 -6.93
CA THR A 67 7.85 -4.92 -5.52
C THR A 67 7.85 -6.17 -4.67
N VAL A 68 6.77 -6.96 -4.66
CA VAL A 68 6.64 -8.10 -3.73
C VAL A 68 7.22 -9.37 -4.33
N TRP A 69 6.87 -9.67 -5.59
CA TRP A 69 7.23 -10.91 -6.27
C TRP A 69 8.72 -11.27 -6.17
N PRO A 70 9.68 -10.36 -6.41
CA PRO A 70 11.10 -10.72 -6.41
C PRO A 70 11.62 -11.20 -5.04
N ALA A 71 10.91 -10.87 -3.95
CA ALA A 71 11.27 -11.26 -2.60
C ALA A 71 10.46 -12.45 -2.07
N LEU A 72 9.43 -12.91 -2.79
CA LEU A 72 8.62 -14.06 -2.37
C LEU A 72 9.39 -15.38 -2.51
N PRO A 73 9.24 -16.33 -1.57
CA PRO A 73 9.81 -17.67 -1.74
C PRO A 73 9.37 -18.36 -3.03
N ALA A 74 8.15 -18.09 -3.50
CA ALA A 74 7.60 -18.66 -4.73
C ALA A 74 8.32 -18.20 -6.01
N SER A 75 8.97 -17.04 -6.01
CA SER A 75 9.66 -16.53 -7.19
C SER A 75 11.08 -17.06 -7.37
N ARG A 76 11.58 -17.78 -6.36
CA ARG A 76 12.90 -18.40 -6.40
C ARG A 76 13.00 -19.40 -7.55
N GLU A 77 14.16 -19.42 -8.20
CA GLU A 77 14.41 -20.27 -9.36
C GLU A 77 14.20 -21.76 -9.03
N GLU A 78 14.54 -22.19 -7.82
CA GLU A 78 14.38 -23.58 -7.36
C GLU A 78 12.91 -24.00 -7.23
N VAL A 79 11.99 -23.04 -7.01
CA VAL A 79 10.54 -23.30 -7.00
C VAL A 79 9.99 -23.32 -8.43
N GLY A 80 10.58 -22.52 -9.33
CA GLY A 80 10.22 -22.50 -10.74
C GLY A 80 8.79 -22.04 -11.04
N MET A 81 8.12 -21.34 -10.12
CA MET A 81 6.75 -20.87 -10.33
C MET A 81 6.74 -19.70 -11.32
N PRO A 82 6.04 -19.81 -12.47
CA PRO A 82 5.92 -18.69 -13.39
C PRO A 82 5.10 -17.55 -12.80
N TRP A 83 5.55 -16.31 -12.99
CA TRP A 83 4.82 -15.10 -12.60
C TRP A 83 3.36 -15.12 -13.06
N THR A 84 3.12 -15.50 -14.32
CA THR A 84 1.79 -15.53 -14.93
C THR A 84 0.85 -16.53 -14.25
N TYR A 85 1.39 -17.64 -13.73
CA TYR A 85 0.62 -18.59 -12.94
C TYR A 85 0.26 -17.99 -11.58
N PHE A 86 1.26 -17.48 -10.85
CA PHE A 86 1.05 -16.84 -9.55
C PHE A 86 0.00 -15.72 -9.62
N TRP A 87 0.17 -14.79 -10.58
CA TRP A 87 -0.71 -13.65 -10.72
C TRP A 87 -2.15 -14.08 -11.04
N ARG A 88 -2.33 -15.04 -11.95
CA ARG A 88 -3.68 -15.53 -12.31
C ARG A 88 -4.41 -16.08 -11.09
N GLU A 89 -3.75 -16.95 -10.30
CA GLU A 89 -4.34 -17.51 -9.08
C GLU A 89 -4.65 -16.42 -8.05
N HIS A 90 -3.69 -15.51 -7.83
CA HIS A 90 -3.85 -14.39 -6.91
C HIS A 90 -5.02 -13.47 -7.30
N ALA A 91 -5.07 -13.05 -8.56
CA ALA A 91 -6.10 -12.15 -9.08
C ALA A 91 -7.49 -12.79 -9.09
N GLN A 92 -7.58 -14.08 -9.45
CA GLN A 92 -8.84 -14.82 -9.43
C GLN A 92 -9.41 -14.89 -8.00
N ARG A 93 -8.58 -15.30 -7.03
CA ARG A 93 -9.01 -15.37 -5.62
C ARG A 93 -9.40 -13.99 -5.09
N ASN A 94 -8.59 -12.96 -5.33
CA ASN A 94 -8.90 -11.60 -4.90
C ASN A 94 -10.23 -11.09 -5.46
N THR A 95 -10.46 -11.28 -6.75
CA THR A 95 -11.72 -10.87 -7.41
C THR A 95 -12.91 -11.60 -6.80
N GLY A 96 -12.80 -12.90 -6.54
CA GLY A 96 -13.85 -13.68 -5.89
C GLY A 96 -14.20 -13.17 -4.50
N TYR A 97 -13.18 -12.98 -3.66
CA TYR A 97 -13.37 -12.50 -2.28
C TYR A 97 -13.87 -11.06 -2.21
N LEU A 98 -13.42 -10.18 -3.11
CA LEU A 98 -13.94 -8.82 -3.21
C LEU A 98 -15.45 -8.84 -3.48
N LYS A 99 -15.91 -9.66 -4.43
CA LYS A 99 -17.35 -9.79 -4.72
C LYS A 99 -18.13 -10.34 -3.54
N THR A 100 -17.60 -11.33 -2.83
CA THR A 100 -18.20 -11.86 -1.60
C THR A 100 -18.29 -10.79 -0.50
N LEU A 101 -17.23 -10.01 -0.32
CA LEU A 101 -17.20 -8.89 0.62
C LEU A 101 -18.31 -7.88 0.32
N LEU A 102 -18.44 -7.43 -0.94
CA LEU A 102 -19.47 -6.48 -1.34
C LEU A 102 -20.88 -7.07 -1.26
N ALA A 103 -21.08 -8.33 -1.62
CA ALA A 103 -22.38 -8.97 -1.48
C ALA A 103 -22.85 -9.02 0.00
N LYS A 104 -21.91 -9.17 0.93
CA LYS A 104 -22.22 -9.28 2.37
C LYS A 104 -22.24 -7.94 3.10
N HIS A 105 -21.42 -6.98 2.68
CA HIS A 105 -21.18 -5.73 3.41
C HIS A 105 -21.52 -4.47 2.62
N GLY A 106 -21.75 -4.58 1.30
CA GLY A 106 -22.12 -3.46 0.44
C GLY A 106 -23.34 -2.71 0.97
N GLY A 107 -23.28 -1.38 0.96
CA GLY A 107 -24.37 -0.52 1.46
C GLY A 107 -24.43 -0.37 2.98
N LYS A 108 -23.53 -1.03 3.74
CA LYS A 108 -23.45 -0.86 5.21
C LYS A 108 -22.47 0.25 5.57
N GLY A 109 -22.91 1.15 6.44
CA GLY A 109 -22.05 2.17 7.04
C GLY A 109 -21.30 1.62 8.25
N TYR A 110 -19.99 1.89 8.30
CA TYR A 110 -19.10 1.51 9.37
C TYR A 110 -18.22 2.70 9.75
N ASP A 111 -18.12 3.01 11.03
CA ASP A 111 -17.12 3.97 11.52
C ASP A 111 -15.93 3.20 12.09
N LEU A 112 -14.74 3.48 11.57
CA LEU A 112 -13.51 2.83 12.05
C LEU A 112 -13.11 3.36 13.43
N ALA A 113 -12.87 2.47 14.39
CA ALA A 113 -12.28 2.79 15.68
C ALA A 113 -10.76 2.49 15.71
N SER A 114 -10.34 1.31 15.23
CA SER A 114 -8.93 0.90 15.18
C SER A 114 -8.69 -0.24 14.19
N VAL A 115 -7.44 -0.38 13.76
CA VAL A 115 -6.94 -1.53 12.99
C VAL A 115 -5.88 -2.25 13.84
N SER A 116 -5.93 -3.57 13.87
CA SER A 116 -4.91 -4.43 14.48
C SER A 116 -4.57 -5.60 13.58
N PHE A 117 -3.41 -6.22 13.77
CA PHE A 117 -2.92 -7.32 12.94
C PHE A 117 -2.50 -8.50 13.81
N ASP A 118 -2.70 -9.72 13.31
CA ASP A 118 -2.26 -10.94 14.01
C ASP A 118 -0.79 -11.30 13.70
N GLY A 119 -0.19 -10.62 12.72
CA GLY A 119 1.25 -10.69 12.50
C GLY A 119 1.69 -10.01 11.23
N SER A 120 3.00 -10.02 10.99
CA SER A 120 3.59 -9.47 9.79
C SER A 120 4.72 -10.34 9.26
N THR A 121 5.07 -10.17 8.00
CA THR A 121 6.24 -10.80 7.37
C THR A 121 6.88 -9.83 6.40
N ALA A 122 8.19 -9.64 6.51
CA ALA A 122 8.95 -8.77 5.62
C ALA A 122 9.42 -9.55 4.39
N TYR A 123 9.25 -8.93 3.22
CA TYR A 123 9.72 -9.40 1.91
C TYR A 123 10.48 -8.24 1.26
N GLY A 124 11.79 -8.17 1.49
CA GLY A 124 12.61 -7.06 1.03
C GLY A 124 12.23 -5.75 1.74
N ASP A 125 11.85 -4.73 0.97
CA ASP A 125 11.40 -3.42 1.47
C ASP A 125 9.89 -3.34 1.73
N VAL A 126 9.15 -4.44 1.50
CA VAL A 126 7.71 -4.55 1.76
C VAL A 126 7.45 -5.37 3.02
N THR A 127 6.59 -4.88 3.90
CA THR A 127 6.04 -5.66 5.01
C THR A 127 4.58 -6.01 4.73
N ILE A 128 4.23 -7.30 4.75
CA ILE A 128 2.86 -7.77 4.64
C ILE A 128 2.32 -8.05 6.03
N TYR A 129 1.25 -7.35 6.41
CA TYR A 129 0.51 -7.54 7.65
C TYR A 129 -0.69 -8.44 7.40
N ARG A 130 -0.80 -9.51 8.17
CA ARG A 130 -1.79 -10.56 8.01
C ARG A 130 -2.95 -10.37 8.97
N GLU A 131 -4.12 -10.81 8.51
CA GLU A 131 -5.34 -10.87 9.30
C GLU A 131 -5.69 -9.53 9.97
N PRO A 132 -5.89 -8.46 9.18
CA PRO A 132 -6.28 -7.17 9.72
C PRO A 132 -7.67 -7.26 10.35
N ILE A 133 -7.74 -6.95 11.64
CA ILE A 133 -8.97 -6.89 12.40
C ILE A 133 -9.35 -5.44 12.61
N LEU A 134 -10.56 -5.10 12.17
CA LEU A 134 -11.14 -3.76 12.28
C LEU A 134 -12.12 -3.76 13.44
N ASP A 135 -11.87 -2.89 14.41
CA ASP A 135 -12.86 -2.52 15.41
C ASP A 135 -13.71 -1.38 14.85
N LEU A 136 -15.01 -1.63 14.73
CA LEU A 136 -15.97 -0.78 14.03
C LEU A 136 -17.07 -0.34 14.98
N ARG A 137 -17.56 0.88 14.82
CA ARG A 137 -18.82 1.32 15.43
C ARG A 137 -19.92 1.25 14.37
N THR A 138 -21.07 0.71 14.77
CA THR A 138 -22.24 0.55 13.92
C THR A 138 -23.50 0.95 14.67
N ALA A 139 -24.62 1.10 13.97
CA ALA A 139 -25.92 1.36 14.59
C ALA A 139 -26.37 0.27 15.57
N SER A 140 -25.90 -0.98 15.42
CA SER A 140 -26.19 -2.08 16.33
C SER A 140 -25.17 -2.25 17.45
N GLY A 141 -24.19 -1.33 17.54
CA GLY A 141 -23.12 -1.34 18.52
C GLY A 141 -21.74 -1.65 17.94
N PRO A 142 -20.71 -1.80 18.79
CA PRO A 142 -19.36 -2.15 18.37
C PRO A 142 -19.30 -3.53 17.71
N GLN A 143 -18.51 -3.65 16.64
CA GLN A 143 -18.26 -4.90 15.93
C GLN A 143 -16.76 -5.06 15.68
N ARG A 144 -16.28 -6.30 15.71
CA ARG A 144 -14.89 -6.66 15.38
C ARG A 144 -14.92 -7.55 14.14
N LEU A 145 -14.46 -7.04 13.00
CA LEU A 145 -14.60 -7.71 11.70
C LEU A 145 -13.26 -7.87 10.99
N ARG A 146 -13.12 -8.97 10.26
CA ARG A 146 -12.05 -9.19 9.28
C ARG A 146 -12.64 -9.06 7.89
N LEU A 147 -12.44 -7.89 7.26
CA LEU A 147 -13.03 -7.57 5.96
C LEU A 147 -12.11 -7.88 4.78
N PHE A 148 -10.80 -7.95 5.01
CA PHE A 148 -9.79 -8.25 4.00
C PHE A 148 -8.68 -9.10 4.62
N GLY A 149 -7.89 -9.76 3.79
CA GLY A 149 -6.93 -10.77 4.20
C GLY A 149 -5.62 -10.21 4.73
N SER A 150 -5.13 -9.16 4.08
CA SER A 150 -3.82 -8.58 4.40
C SER A 150 -3.63 -7.20 3.81
N MET A 151 -2.77 -6.43 4.47
CA MET A 151 -2.29 -5.12 4.05
C MET A 151 -0.79 -5.20 3.78
N ALA A 152 -0.30 -4.38 2.87
CA ALA A 152 1.12 -4.21 2.60
C ALA A 152 1.54 -2.78 2.94
N GLU A 153 2.72 -2.65 3.52
CA GLU A 153 3.41 -1.39 3.78
C GLU A 153 4.74 -1.38 3.02
N ARG A 154 5.05 -0.26 2.38
CA ARG A 154 6.36 0.01 1.79
C ARG A 154 6.70 1.48 1.95
N GLY A 155 7.81 1.80 2.60
CA GLY A 155 8.24 3.18 2.83
C GLY A 155 7.17 4.05 3.53
N GLY A 156 6.44 3.48 4.49
CA GLY A 156 5.35 4.16 5.21
C GLY A 156 4.05 4.32 4.41
N ARG A 157 3.97 3.76 3.20
CA ARG A 157 2.78 3.82 2.34
C ARG A 157 2.05 2.48 2.34
N TRP A 158 0.72 2.54 2.42
CA TRP A 158 -0.14 1.38 2.66
C TRP A 158 -1.09 1.10 1.50
N LYS A 159 -1.24 -0.19 1.15
CA LYS A 159 -2.27 -0.71 0.23
C LYS A 159 -2.78 -2.08 0.71
N LEU A 160 -3.93 -2.52 0.18
CA LEU A 160 -4.37 -3.89 0.39
C LEU A 160 -3.47 -4.85 -0.39
N TYR A 161 -2.96 -5.89 0.27
CA TYR A 161 -2.27 -6.97 -0.42
C TYR A 161 -3.27 -7.97 -0.99
N SER A 162 -4.27 -8.34 -0.18
CA SER A 162 -5.27 -9.34 -0.57
C SER A 162 -6.61 -9.19 0.16
N PHE A 163 -7.71 -9.45 -0.54
CA PHE A 163 -9.07 -9.61 0.00
C PHE A 163 -9.34 -11.00 0.57
N VAL A 164 -8.45 -11.97 0.34
CA VAL A 164 -8.65 -13.37 0.70
C VAL A 164 -8.61 -13.55 2.21
N VAL A 165 -9.74 -13.97 2.79
CA VAL A 165 -9.95 -14.19 4.22
C VAL A 165 -10.10 -15.71 4.42
N ASP A 166 -9.12 -16.37 5.05
CA ASP A 166 -9.12 -17.83 5.32
C ASP A 166 -10.10 -18.29 6.41
#